data_AF-A0A7W2T335-F1
#
_entry.id   AF-A0A7W2T335-F1
#
_cell.length_a   1.000
_cell.length_b   1.000
_cell.length_c   1.000
_cell.angle_alpha   90.00
_cell.angle_beta   90.00
_cell.angle_gamma   90.00
#
_symmetry.space_group_name_H-M   'P 1'
#
loop_
_entity.id
_entity.type
_entity.pdbx_description
1 polymer ?
#
loop_
_entity_poly.entity_id
_entity_poly.type
_entity_poly.pdbx_seq_one_letter_code
_entity_poly.pdbx_strand_id
1 'polypeptide(L)'
;MSQENEQLHNPLHGLKLDTLLNELVTHYGFDILAEYTRIHCFKSNPSMASSLKFLRKTEWAREKLERFYLYDYKNLPEAGEDEFEIPPRKRVIPLHIKPKKPKVLVRGEAIIPLSKDSFKETHRSKPEYKKEHKKEHKKEYNKEYIPEHKRQSSRPQSSEKPNSVNSRSDENKPFDPYADAPR
;
A
#
# COMPACT_ATOMS: atom_id res chain seq x y z
N MET A 1 6.68 -4.45 -37.88
CA MET A 1 7.58 -3.32 -37.54
C MET A 1 7.94 -3.50 -36.08
N SER A 2 9.22 -3.63 -35.78
CA SER A 2 9.76 -4.33 -34.61
C SER A 2 9.75 -3.48 -33.34
N GLN A 3 9.02 -3.92 -32.31
CA GLN A 3 8.94 -3.28 -30.98
C GLN A 3 10.33 -3.07 -30.32
N GLU A 4 11.35 -3.82 -30.75
CA GLU A 4 12.72 -3.71 -30.23
C GLU A 4 13.39 -2.37 -30.56
N ASN A 5 13.08 -1.73 -31.70
CA ASN A 5 13.70 -0.45 -32.07
C ASN A 5 13.08 0.74 -31.32
N GLU A 6 11.86 0.62 -30.80
CA GLU A 6 11.16 1.71 -30.11
C GLU A 6 11.65 1.87 -28.67
N GLN A 7 12.15 0.79 -28.04
CA GLN A 7 12.70 0.81 -26.68
C GLN A 7 14.10 1.43 -26.59
N LEU A 8 14.82 1.54 -27.72
CA LEU A 8 16.15 2.17 -27.78
C LEU A 8 16.16 3.62 -27.32
N HIS A 9 15.01 4.31 -27.38
CA HIS A 9 14.92 5.72 -27.02
C HIS A 9 14.70 5.96 -25.52
N ASN A 10 14.51 4.90 -24.73
CA ASN A 10 14.36 5.03 -23.29
C ASN A 10 15.74 5.19 -22.62
N PRO A 11 15.99 6.26 -21.83
CA PRO A 11 17.29 6.47 -21.18
C PRO A 11 17.58 5.42 -20.09
N LEU A 12 16.60 4.59 -19.72
CA LEU A 12 16.79 3.45 -18.83
C LEU A 12 17.27 2.18 -19.57
N HIS A 13 17.23 2.17 -20.91
CA HIS A 13 17.65 1.02 -21.70
C HIS A 13 19.15 0.78 -21.51
N GLY A 14 19.51 -0.41 -21.02
CA GLY A 14 20.89 -0.78 -20.70
C GLY A 14 21.47 -0.16 -19.42
N LEU A 15 20.72 0.71 -18.72
CA LEU A 15 21.20 1.36 -17.51
C LEU A 15 21.06 0.42 -16.29
N LYS A 16 22.21 0.22 -15.60
CA LYS A 16 22.29 -0.65 -14.42
C LYS A 16 21.63 0.04 -13.22
N LEU A 17 20.91 -0.73 -12.43
CA LEU A 17 20.26 -0.25 -11.21
C LEU A 17 21.25 0.35 -10.20
N ASP A 18 22.48 -0.18 -10.16
CA ASP A 18 23.59 0.34 -9.35
C ASP A 18 23.97 1.77 -9.73
N THR A 19 24.17 2.00 -11.03
CA THR A 19 24.48 3.33 -11.59
C THR A 19 23.33 4.31 -11.36
N LEU A 20 22.09 3.87 -11.60
CA LEU A 20 20.90 4.69 -11.37
C LEU A 20 20.83 5.19 -9.92
N LEU A 21 20.97 4.26 -8.97
CA LEU A 21 20.89 4.60 -7.55
C LEU A 21 22.05 5.50 -7.13
N ASN A 22 23.26 5.24 -7.63
CA ASN A 22 24.43 6.06 -7.33
C ASN A 22 24.26 7.52 -7.81
N GLU A 23 23.74 7.73 -9.02
CA GLU A 23 23.44 9.08 -9.53
C GLU A 23 22.42 9.80 -8.63
N LEU A 24 21.31 9.11 -8.29
CA LEU A 24 20.28 9.70 -7.43
C LEU A 24 20.79 10.05 -6.04
N VAL A 25 21.56 9.17 -5.41
CA VAL A 25 22.12 9.40 -4.07
C VAL A 25 23.18 10.51 -4.11
N THR A 26 23.98 10.59 -5.18
CA THR A 26 24.99 11.66 -5.34
C THR A 26 24.33 13.03 -5.48
N HIS A 27 23.20 13.13 -6.17
CA HIS A 27 22.51 14.39 -6.40
C HIS A 27 21.57 14.81 -5.26
N TYR A 28 20.82 13.88 -4.67
CA TYR A 28 19.76 14.19 -3.70
C TYR A 28 20.05 13.69 -2.28
N GLY A 29 20.87 12.65 -2.13
CA GLY A 29 21.04 11.94 -0.87
C GLY A 29 19.84 11.07 -0.48
N PHE A 30 20.03 10.24 0.54
CA PHE A 30 19.02 9.26 0.97
C PHE A 30 17.79 9.90 1.62
N ASP A 31 17.96 11.00 2.33
CA ASP A 31 16.86 11.62 3.09
C ASP A 31 15.78 12.19 2.16
N ILE A 32 16.18 12.92 1.12
CA ILE A 32 15.27 13.45 0.11
C ILE A 32 14.61 12.29 -0.64
N LEU A 33 15.39 11.29 -1.06
CA LEU A 33 14.83 10.12 -1.72
C LEU A 33 13.78 9.41 -0.86
N ALA A 34 14.02 9.27 0.45
CA ALA A 34 13.07 8.64 1.38
C ALA A 34 11.74 9.41 1.46
N GLU A 35 11.78 10.75 1.48
CA GLU A 35 10.59 11.59 1.58
C GLU A 35 9.75 11.58 0.30
N TYR A 36 10.39 11.75 -0.86
CA TYR A 36 9.71 11.85 -2.15
C TYR A 36 9.23 10.48 -2.64
N THR A 37 10.07 9.44 -2.54
CA THR A 37 9.68 8.09 -2.99
C THR A 37 8.86 7.33 -1.94
N ARG A 38 8.93 7.71 -0.66
CA ARG A 38 8.33 6.97 0.47
C ARG A 38 8.75 5.51 0.55
N ILE A 39 9.95 5.19 0.06
CA ILE A 39 10.51 3.86 0.17
C ILE A 39 11.20 3.73 1.52
N HIS A 40 10.71 2.82 2.36
CA HIS A 40 11.19 2.67 3.74
C HIS A 40 12.67 2.26 3.83
N CYS A 41 13.22 1.60 2.80
CA CYS A 41 14.61 1.15 2.82
C CYS A 41 15.60 2.33 2.96
N PHE A 42 15.30 3.48 2.37
CA PHE A 42 16.13 4.69 2.46
C PHE A 42 16.06 5.36 3.84
N LYS A 43 14.99 5.13 4.59
CA LYS A 43 14.82 5.67 5.95
C LYS A 43 15.45 4.78 7.02
N SER A 44 15.30 3.45 6.88
CA SER A 44 15.71 2.50 7.92
C SER A 44 17.17 2.07 7.82
N ASN A 45 17.67 1.80 6.60
CA ASN A 45 19.03 1.31 6.39
C ASN A 45 19.62 1.97 5.13
N PRO A 46 19.95 3.28 5.20
CA PRO A 46 20.50 4.03 4.07
C PRO A 46 21.93 3.55 3.75
N SER A 47 22.04 2.55 2.88
CA SER A 47 23.31 2.06 2.34
C SER A 47 23.11 1.59 0.91
N MET A 48 24.13 1.79 0.08
CA MET A 48 24.09 1.40 -1.33
C MET A 48 23.77 -0.10 -1.47
N ALA A 49 24.47 -0.95 -0.71
CA ALA A 49 24.31 -2.40 -0.80
C ALA A 49 22.93 -2.89 -0.32
N SER A 50 22.41 -2.34 0.79
CA SER A 50 21.08 -2.71 1.32
C SER A 50 19.97 -2.27 0.38
N SER A 51 20.05 -1.04 -0.14
CA SER A 51 19.09 -0.49 -1.10
C SER A 51 19.06 -1.30 -2.39
N LEU A 52 20.22 -1.68 -2.94
CA LEU A 52 20.26 -2.50 -4.17
C LEU A 52 19.68 -3.89 -3.94
N LYS A 53 20.01 -4.53 -2.82
CA LYS A 53 19.43 -5.84 -2.47
C LYS A 53 17.91 -5.76 -2.33
N PHE A 54 17.40 -4.67 -1.76
CA PHE A 54 15.96 -4.41 -1.64
C PHE A 54 15.29 -4.18 -3.01
N LEU A 55 15.82 -3.26 -3.83
CA LEU A 55 15.26 -2.92 -5.14
C LEU A 55 15.29 -4.08 -6.15
N ARG A 56 16.24 -5.04 -5.99
CA ARG A 56 16.24 -6.29 -6.77
C ARG A 56 15.10 -7.22 -6.38
N LYS A 57 14.67 -7.22 -5.12
CA LYS A 57 13.57 -8.09 -4.64
C LYS A 57 12.20 -7.44 -4.81
N THR A 58 12.13 -6.12 -4.77
CA THR A 58 10.88 -5.36 -4.70
C THR A 58 10.67 -4.58 -5.99
N GLU A 59 9.98 -5.21 -6.95
CA GLU A 59 9.78 -4.67 -8.30
C GLU A 59 9.08 -3.31 -8.28
N TRP A 60 7.96 -3.17 -7.56
CA TRP A 60 7.23 -1.89 -7.47
C TRP A 60 8.10 -0.74 -6.96
N ALA A 61 9.05 -1.03 -6.06
CA ALA A 61 9.95 -0.02 -5.53
C ALA A 61 11.02 0.39 -6.55
N ARG A 62 11.50 -0.58 -7.35
CA ARG A 62 12.39 -0.33 -8.48
C ARG A 62 11.71 0.55 -9.52
N GLU A 63 10.50 0.18 -9.94
CA GLU A 63 9.72 0.97 -10.89
C GLU A 63 9.48 2.39 -10.36
N LYS A 64 9.15 2.54 -9.07
CA LYS A 64 8.96 3.85 -8.46
C LYS A 64 10.24 4.71 -8.51
N LEU A 65 11.40 4.10 -8.26
CA LEU A 65 12.69 4.77 -8.35
C LEU A 65 13.03 5.15 -9.81
N GLU A 66 12.70 4.30 -10.77
CA GLU A 66 12.90 4.56 -12.19
C GLU A 66 11.98 5.69 -12.70
N ARG A 67 10.73 5.75 -12.24
CA ARG A 67 9.83 6.90 -12.50
C ARG A 67 10.44 8.20 -11.97
N PHE A 68 10.92 8.18 -10.73
CA PHE A 68 11.60 9.33 -10.13
C PHE A 68 12.85 9.75 -10.94
N TYR A 69 13.63 8.79 -11.42
CA TYR A 69 14.78 9.06 -12.27
C TYR A 69 14.40 9.75 -13.59
N LEU A 70 13.31 9.33 -14.24
CA LEU A 70 12.85 9.93 -15.49
C LEU A 70 12.30 11.35 -15.29
N TYR A 71 11.44 11.55 -14.29
CA TYR A 71 10.66 12.78 -14.17
C TYR A 71 11.27 13.82 -13.24
N ASP A 72 11.94 13.43 -12.16
CA ASP A 72 12.58 14.38 -11.26
C ASP A 72 14.06 14.59 -11.64
N TYR A 73 14.80 13.52 -11.94
CA TYR A 73 16.23 13.64 -12.26
C TYR A 73 16.51 14.00 -13.72
N LYS A 74 15.88 13.34 -14.69
CA LYS A 74 15.98 13.71 -16.12
C LYS A 74 14.99 14.79 -16.53
N ASN A 75 14.04 15.14 -15.65
CA ASN A 75 13.10 16.24 -15.84
C ASN A 75 12.40 16.18 -17.21
N LEU A 76 11.99 14.96 -17.56
CA LEU A 76 11.18 14.65 -18.73
C LEU A 76 9.71 14.98 -18.44
N PRO A 77 8.90 15.30 -19.46
CA PRO A 77 7.47 15.44 -19.28
C PRO A 77 6.88 14.12 -18.78
N GLU A 78 5.90 14.24 -17.87
CA GLU A 78 5.22 13.09 -17.30
C GLU A 78 4.48 12.30 -18.39
N ALA A 79 4.47 10.97 -18.26
CA ALA A 79 3.73 10.12 -19.18
C ALA A 79 2.22 10.35 -19.02
N GLY A 80 1.45 10.15 -20.09
CA GLY A 80 0.00 10.12 -20.00
C GLY A 80 -0.49 8.94 -19.14
N GLU A 81 -1.76 8.99 -18.72
CA GLU A 81 -2.39 7.98 -17.86
C GLU A 81 -2.25 6.55 -18.44
N ASP A 82 -2.54 6.39 -19.73
CA ASP A 82 -2.46 5.10 -20.44
C ASP A 82 -1.04 4.51 -20.40
N GLU A 83 -0.01 5.37 -20.47
CA GLU A 83 1.39 4.95 -20.42
C GLU A 83 1.90 4.79 -18.97
N PHE A 84 1.19 5.36 -18.00
CA PHE A 84 1.54 5.24 -16.58
C PHE A 84 1.36 3.82 -16.04
N GLU A 85 0.42 3.06 -16.61
CA GLU A 85 0.23 1.63 -16.34
C GLU A 85 1.42 0.79 -16.82
N ILE A 86 2.09 1.23 -17.88
CA ILE A 86 3.25 0.55 -18.45
C ILE A 86 4.48 0.76 -17.54
N PRO A 87 5.27 -0.29 -17.26
CA PRO A 87 6.51 -0.15 -16.51
C PRO A 87 7.49 0.85 -17.14
N PRO A 88 8.25 1.63 -16.35
CA PRO A 88 9.10 2.72 -16.85
C PRO A 88 10.10 2.30 -17.93
N ARG A 89 10.67 1.09 -17.83
CA ARG A 89 11.61 0.54 -18.82
C ARG A 89 10.98 0.20 -20.17
N LYS A 90 9.65 -0.01 -20.22
CA LYS A 90 8.92 -0.37 -21.44
C LYS A 90 8.28 0.84 -22.14
N ARG A 91 8.38 2.02 -21.54
CA ARG A 91 7.85 3.28 -22.10
C ARG A 91 8.67 3.75 -23.29
N VAL A 92 8.00 4.37 -24.25
CA VAL A 92 8.61 4.90 -25.48
C VAL A 92 8.61 6.42 -25.38
N ILE A 93 9.81 7.00 -25.22
CA ILE A 93 9.95 8.46 -25.18
C ILE A 93 10.17 8.95 -26.62
N PRO A 94 9.37 9.92 -27.11
CA PRO A 94 9.52 10.41 -28.46
C PRO A 94 10.84 11.20 -28.63
N LEU A 95 11.47 11.02 -29.78
CA LEU A 95 12.83 11.49 -30.11
C LEU A 95 13.08 12.99 -29.93
N HIS A 96 12.04 13.81 -30.04
CA HIS A 96 12.16 15.26 -29.90
C HIS A 96 12.28 15.72 -28.43
N ILE A 97 11.99 14.85 -27.46
CA ILE A 97 12.05 15.16 -26.03
C ILE A 97 13.44 14.83 -25.51
N LYS A 98 14.16 15.86 -25.04
CA LYS A 98 15.49 15.72 -24.46
C LYS A 98 15.43 15.87 -22.93
N PRO A 99 16.26 15.12 -22.19
CA PRO A 99 16.37 15.28 -20.75
C PRO A 99 16.88 16.68 -20.41
N LYS A 100 16.35 17.26 -19.33
CA LYS A 100 16.74 18.57 -18.80
C LYS A 100 17.59 18.40 -17.54
N LYS A 101 17.97 19.53 -16.93
CA LYS A 101 18.65 19.54 -15.64
C LYS A 101 17.76 18.94 -14.54
N PRO A 102 18.35 18.20 -13.58
CA PRO A 102 17.62 17.62 -12.47
C PRO A 102 16.85 18.67 -11.68
N LYS A 103 15.64 18.29 -11.28
CA LYS A 103 14.76 19.13 -10.48
C LYS A 103 15.38 19.33 -9.11
N VAL A 104 15.38 20.56 -8.62
CA VAL A 104 15.84 20.88 -7.27
C VAL A 104 14.75 20.45 -6.30
N LEU A 105 15.05 19.52 -5.41
CA LEU A 105 14.14 19.01 -4.39
C LEU A 105 14.63 19.45 -3.02
N VAL A 106 13.72 20.00 -2.22
CA VAL A 106 14.02 20.40 -0.84
C VAL A 106 13.40 19.40 0.12
N ARG A 107 14.11 19.12 1.21
CA ARG A 107 13.62 18.27 2.30
C ARG A 107 12.40 18.93 2.96
N GLY A 108 11.33 18.15 3.19
CA GLY A 108 10.11 18.60 3.86
C GLY A 108 9.03 19.15 2.92
N GLU A 109 9.34 19.39 1.64
CA GLU A 109 8.38 19.93 0.65
C GLU A 109 7.63 18.83 -0.13
N ALA A 110 7.93 17.55 0.13
CA ALA A 110 7.30 16.44 -0.57
C ALA A 110 5.79 16.37 -0.29
N ILE A 111 4.98 16.39 -1.35
CA ILE A 111 3.50 16.36 -1.28
C ILE A 111 3.03 15.10 -0.56
N ILE A 112 2.51 15.24 0.65
CA ILE A 112 1.98 14.12 1.46
C ILE A 112 0.65 13.65 0.82
N PRO A 113 0.46 12.34 0.57
CA PRO A 113 -0.80 11.83 0.04
C PRO A 113 -1.90 12.13 1.04
N LEU A 114 -3.03 12.64 0.55
CA LEU A 114 -4.18 12.91 1.40
C LEU A 114 -4.59 11.61 2.11
N SER A 115 -4.75 11.70 3.43
CA SER A 115 -5.18 10.55 4.22
C SER A 115 -6.64 10.22 3.92
N LYS A 116 -7.04 8.96 4.12
CA LYS A 116 -8.44 8.55 3.93
C LYS A 116 -9.40 9.28 4.88
N ASP A 117 -8.88 9.83 5.96
CA ASP A 117 -9.67 10.57 6.96
C ASP A 117 -9.88 12.03 6.54
N SER A 118 -8.90 12.67 5.90
CA SER A 118 -9.10 14.02 5.33
C SER A 118 -10.14 14.03 4.20
N PHE A 119 -10.27 12.93 3.44
CA PHE A 119 -11.33 12.78 2.44
C PHE A 119 -12.73 12.61 3.05
N LYS A 120 -12.83 12.02 4.25
CA LYS A 120 -14.13 11.86 4.94
C LYS A 120 -14.62 13.18 5.51
N GLU A 121 -13.73 14.07 5.94
CA GLU A 121 -14.11 15.38 6.49
C GLU A 121 -14.85 16.26 5.48
N THR A 122 -14.47 16.24 4.21
CA THR A 122 -15.06 17.12 3.18
C THR A 122 -16.37 16.58 2.59
N HIS A 123 -16.64 15.27 2.69
CA HIS A 123 -17.80 14.62 2.07
C HIS A 123 -18.73 13.89 3.05
N ARG A 124 -18.50 14.02 4.36
CA ARG A 124 -19.29 13.35 5.40
C ARG A 124 -19.83 14.32 6.44
N SER A 125 -20.54 15.35 6.02
CA SER A 125 -21.64 15.87 6.84
C SER A 125 -22.72 14.79 6.89
N LYS A 126 -22.62 13.89 7.88
CA LYS A 126 -23.65 12.89 8.19
C LYS A 126 -24.93 13.67 8.51
N PRO A 127 -26.07 13.49 7.81
CA PRO A 127 -27.28 14.20 8.15
C PRO A 127 -27.66 13.85 9.59
N GLU A 128 -27.80 14.87 10.42
CA GLU A 128 -28.10 14.75 11.83
C GLU A 128 -29.58 14.35 11.97
N TYR A 129 -29.88 13.06 11.83
CA TYR A 129 -31.19 12.55 12.20
C TYR A 129 -31.28 12.60 13.72
N LYS A 130 -32.04 13.57 14.25
CA LYS A 130 -32.39 13.62 15.67
C LYS A 130 -33.23 12.40 15.99
N LYS A 131 -32.66 11.43 16.70
CA LYS A 131 -33.39 10.29 17.24
C LYS A 131 -34.11 10.76 18.50
N GLU A 132 -35.37 11.17 18.36
CA GLU A 132 -36.23 11.53 19.50
C GLU A 132 -36.33 10.34 20.46
N HIS A 133 -35.88 10.57 21.70
CA HIS A 133 -35.94 9.62 22.79
C HIS A 133 -37.38 9.58 23.32
N LYS A 134 -38.15 8.54 22.96
CA LYS A 134 -39.44 8.28 23.63
C LYS A 134 -39.19 7.77 25.05
N LYS A 135 -39.78 8.46 26.03
CA LYS A 135 -39.72 8.18 27.47
C LYS A 135 -40.43 6.87 27.83
N GLU A 136 -39.71 6.06 28.62
CA GLU A 136 -40.09 5.12 29.69
C GLU A 136 -41.42 4.33 29.67
N HIS A 137 -41.31 3.01 29.89
CA HIS A 137 -42.20 2.28 30.81
C HIS A 137 -41.37 1.40 31.75
N LYS A 138 -41.42 1.73 33.04
CA LYS A 138 -40.88 0.94 34.16
C LYS A 138 -41.62 -0.38 34.30
N LYS A 139 -40.90 -1.48 34.55
CA LYS A 139 -41.43 -2.63 35.28
C LYS A 139 -40.42 -3.03 36.36
N GLU A 140 -40.86 -2.91 37.60
CA GLU A 140 -40.22 -3.40 38.81
C GLU A 140 -40.10 -4.93 38.75
N TYR A 141 -38.95 -5.48 39.18
CA TYR A 141 -38.90 -6.83 39.72
C TYR A 141 -37.83 -6.94 40.83
N ASN A 142 -38.20 -7.71 41.85
CA ASN A 142 -37.71 -7.71 43.23
C ASN A 142 -36.25 -8.15 43.43
N LYS A 143 -35.70 -7.65 44.55
CA LYS A 143 -34.39 -7.94 45.13
C LYS A 143 -34.50 -9.09 46.13
N GLU A 144 -33.80 -10.20 45.88
CA GLU A 144 -33.46 -11.19 46.92
C GLU A 144 -31.95 -11.49 46.89
N TYR A 145 -31.32 -11.30 48.05
CA TYR A 145 -29.94 -11.63 48.43
C TYR A 145 -29.90 -13.13 48.80
N ILE A 146 -28.84 -13.95 48.68
CA ILE A 146 -27.59 -14.10 49.49
C ILE A 146 -26.73 -15.30 48.87
N PRO A 147 -25.56 -15.78 49.40
CA PRO A 147 -24.14 -15.35 49.32
C PRO A 147 -23.13 -16.34 48.62
N GLU A 148 -21.86 -15.93 48.59
CA GLU A 148 -20.60 -16.63 48.21
C GLU A 148 -20.38 -18.06 48.73
N HIS A 149 -19.66 -18.90 47.95
CA HIS A 149 -18.70 -19.88 48.47
C HIS A 149 -17.47 -20.11 47.56
N LYS A 150 -16.28 -19.92 48.16
CA LYS A 150 -14.92 -20.34 47.72
C LYS A 150 -14.85 -21.79 47.24
N ARG A 151 -14.07 -22.09 46.18
CA ARG A 151 -13.12 -23.25 46.02
C ARG A 151 -12.08 -22.90 44.93
N GLN A 152 -10.82 -22.60 45.27
CA GLN A 152 -9.67 -23.52 45.20
C GLN A 152 -9.76 -24.60 44.09
N SER A 153 -8.91 -24.52 43.07
CA SER A 153 -7.76 -25.41 42.85
C SER A 153 -7.34 -25.52 41.37
N SER A 154 -6.02 -25.58 41.16
CA SER A 154 -5.31 -26.44 40.19
C SER A 154 -5.48 -26.23 38.67
N ARG A 155 -4.41 -25.72 38.06
CA ARG A 155 -4.01 -25.93 36.66
C ARG A 155 -3.72 -27.42 36.40
N PRO A 156 -4.06 -27.94 35.21
CA PRO A 156 -2.99 -28.55 34.41
C PRO A 156 -3.05 -28.21 32.91
N GLN A 157 -1.89 -28.42 32.28
CA GLN A 157 -1.59 -28.31 30.85
C GLN A 157 -2.09 -29.52 30.03
N SER A 158 -2.01 -29.37 28.70
CA SER A 158 -2.08 -30.39 27.62
C SER A 158 -3.49 -30.92 27.32
N SER A 159 -3.93 -31.18 26.08
CA SER A 159 -3.26 -31.45 24.80
C SER A 159 -4.22 -31.20 23.62
N GLU A 160 -3.64 -30.98 22.44
CA GLU A 160 -4.06 -31.47 21.11
C GLU A 160 -5.55 -31.41 20.68
N LYS A 161 -5.81 -30.59 19.66
CA LYS A 161 -6.95 -30.71 18.72
C LYS A 161 -6.71 -31.90 17.76
N PRO A 162 -7.67 -32.25 16.88
CA PRO A 162 -9.12 -32.43 17.05
C PRO A 162 -9.56 -33.77 16.42
N ASN A 163 -10.79 -34.22 16.65
CA ASN A 163 -11.62 -34.87 15.62
C ASN A 163 -13.00 -35.18 16.19
N SER A 164 -14.03 -34.53 15.67
CA SER A 164 -15.37 -35.13 15.65
C SER A 164 -16.21 -34.42 14.60
N VAL A 165 -16.61 -35.22 13.62
CA VAL A 165 -17.57 -34.95 12.56
C VAL A 165 -18.91 -34.65 13.20
N ASN A 166 -19.59 -33.58 12.81
CA ASN A 166 -21.01 -33.46 13.09
C ASN A 166 -21.74 -32.86 11.88
N SER A 167 -22.35 -33.75 11.12
CA SER A 167 -23.36 -33.47 10.12
C SER A 167 -24.58 -32.86 10.82
N ARG A 168 -24.86 -31.58 10.53
CA ARG A 168 -26.17 -30.98 10.80
C ARG A 168 -26.59 -30.25 9.54
N SER A 169 -27.61 -30.79 8.91
CA SER A 169 -28.37 -30.22 7.80
C SER A 169 -28.97 -28.89 8.24
N ASP A 170 -28.47 -27.79 7.68
CA ASP A 170 -29.00 -26.45 7.90
C ASP A 170 -29.66 -26.00 6.59
N GLU A 171 -30.99 -26.10 6.53
CA GLU A 171 -31.83 -25.80 5.36
C GLU A 171 -32.00 -24.31 5.08
N ASN A 172 -31.01 -23.47 5.38
CA ASN A 172 -31.05 -22.04 5.05
C ASN A 172 -29.67 -21.53 4.64
N LYS A 173 -29.16 -21.99 3.49
CA LYS A 173 -28.04 -21.33 2.82
C LYS A 173 -28.54 -20.25 1.84
N PRO A 174 -27.96 -19.05 1.84
CA PRO A 174 -28.21 -18.06 0.80
C PRO A 174 -27.69 -18.60 -0.54
N PHE A 175 -28.49 -18.38 -1.60
CA PHE A 175 -28.23 -18.83 -2.97
C PHE A 175 -26.84 -18.38 -3.45
N ASP A 176 -25.95 -19.33 -3.73
CA ASP A 176 -24.62 -19.09 -4.31
C ASP A 176 -24.67 -19.42 -5.82
N PRO A 177 -24.56 -18.40 -6.72
CA PRO A 177 -24.72 -18.59 -8.15
C PRO A 177 -23.55 -19.32 -8.83
N TYR A 178 -22.47 -19.64 -8.11
CA TYR A 178 -21.29 -20.32 -8.65
C TYR A 178 -21.06 -21.73 -8.10
N ALA A 179 -22.02 -22.29 -7.35
CA ALA A 179 -21.88 -23.62 -6.74
C ALA A 179 -21.71 -24.76 -7.77
N ASP A 180 -22.22 -24.58 -9.00
CA ASP A 180 -22.26 -25.60 -10.06
C ASP A 180 -21.23 -25.37 -11.19
N ALA A 181 -20.23 -24.50 -10.99
CA ALA A 181 -19.23 -24.25 -12.02
C ALA A 181 -18.36 -25.51 -12.27
N PRO A 182 -18.19 -25.95 -13.53
CA PRO A 182 -17.37 -27.12 -13.85
C PRO A 182 -15.90 -26.86 -13.49
N ARG A 183 -15.29 -27.82 -12.79
CA ARG A 183 -13.84 -27.86 -12.53
C ARG A 183 -13.07 -28.37 -13.73
#